data_AF-A0A1I1I8L3-F1
#
_entry.id   AF-A0A1I1I8L3-F1
#
_cell.length_a   1.000
_cell.length_b   1.000
_cell.length_c   1.000
_cell.angle_alpha   90.00
_cell.angle_beta   90.00
_cell.angle_gamma   90.00
#
_symmetry.space_group_name_H-M   'P 1'
#
loop_
_entity.id
_entity.type
_entity.pdbx_description
1 polymer ?
#
loop_
_entity_poly.entity_id
_entity_poly.type
_entity_poly.pdbx_seq_one_letter_code
_entity_poly.pdbx_strand_id
1 'polypeptide(L)'
;MHSKLLDKHGLKNKIAGSEFNFRYQKAGNKIVEDVDRLLTEMNIGPKEIYTGQQMHTDHVEVVDGRNGEAFVYGKTFKETDGLITAEPNVALLIKYADCTPIVLFDPKKRVQAAVHSGWRGTVKQISVKAIEKMEEAFGCNRQDLLVYVGPSIDQDNYEVGTEVYEAFSEVRNRDDFFKSHGEKYKMSMTDANVSILLEAGIKAENMEVERTSTYTSEALHSSRGEGPEYQLNGLLTMIK
;
A
#
# COMPACT_ATOMS: atom_id res chain seq x y z
N MET A 1 7.01 -6.24 9.70
CA MET A 1 5.61 -6.51 10.16
C MET A 1 4.90 -7.38 9.11
N HIS A 2 3.79 -8.06 9.41
CA HIS A 2 2.97 -8.78 8.42
C HIS A 2 1.53 -8.96 8.92
N SER A 3 0.58 -9.10 7.98
CA SER A 3 -0.81 -9.47 8.24
C SER A 3 -0.94 -10.97 8.48
N LYS A 4 -1.47 -11.32 9.65
CA LYS A 4 -1.79 -12.70 10.00
C LYS A 4 -3.04 -13.20 9.28
N LEU A 5 -4.00 -12.29 9.00
CA LEU A 5 -5.21 -12.59 8.26
C LEU A 5 -4.87 -13.07 6.84
N LEU A 6 -4.03 -12.35 6.13
CA LEU A 6 -3.63 -12.68 4.76
C LEU A 6 -2.76 -13.94 4.72
N ASP A 7 -1.82 -14.09 5.65
CA ASP A 7 -0.97 -15.27 5.75
C ASP A 7 -1.79 -16.55 5.98
N LYS A 8 -2.81 -16.50 6.85
CA LYS A 8 -3.72 -17.62 7.11
C LYS A 8 -4.45 -18.10 5.84
N HIS A 9 -4.67 -17.21 4.87
CA HIS A 9 -5.34 -17.52 3.60
C HIS A 9 -4.36 -17.75 2.45
N GLY A 10 -3.07 -17.91 2.76
CA GLY A 10 -2.04 -18.31 1.80
C GLY A 10 -1.53 -17.18 0.91
N LEU A 11 -1.64 -15.93 1.35
CA LEU A 11 -0.95 -14.80 0.75
C LEU A 11 0.24 -14.41 1.62
N LYS A 12 1.46 -14.68 1.13
CA LYS A 12 2.68 -14.23 1.81
C LYS A 12 2.77 -12.74 1.73
N ASN A 13 3.00 -12.09 2.86
CA ASN A 13 3.10 -10.64 2.92
C ASN A 13 4.10 -10.21 4.00
N LYS A 14 4.88 -9.16 3.74
CA LYS A 14 5.79 -8.59 4.73
C LYS A 14 6.06 -7.11 4.45
N ILE A 15 6.12 -6.35 5.53
CA ILE A 15 6.67 -5.01 5.58
C ILE A 15 8.12 -5.08 6.04
N ALA A 16 9.00 -4.54 5.21
CA ALA A 16 10.40 -4.29 5.41
C ALA A 16 10.60 -2.82 5.81
N GLY A 17 11.12 -2.60 7.02
CA GLY A 17 11.14 -1.29 7.68
C GLY A 17 12.51 -0.61 7.65
N SER A 18 12.88 0.04 8.75
CA SER A 18 14.07 0.91 8.88
C SER A 18 15.43 0.24 8.67
N GLU A 19 15.45 -1.09 8.68
CA GLU A 19 16.61 -1.91 8.37
C GLU A 19 16.83 -2.11 6.86
N PHE A 20 15.92 -1.67 5.98
CA PHE A 20 15.98 -1.77 4.51
C PHE A 20 15.82 -0.38 3.88
N ASN A 21 16.17 -0.20 2.60
CA ASN A 21 15.87 1.02 1.87
C ASN A 21 15.40 0.80 0.43
N PHE A 22 14.12 1.08 0.19
CA PHE A 22 13.52 0.95 -1.14
C PHE A 22 13.54 2.24 -1.98
N ARG A 23 14.23 3.30 -1.54
CA ARG A 23 14.39 4.55 -2.29
C ARG A 23 15.53 4.44 -3.30
N TYR A 24 15.22 3.97 -4.51
CA TYR A 24 16.22 3.75 -5.57
C TYR A 24 17.13 4.96 -5.82
N GLN A 25 16.59 6.19 -5.81
CA GLN A 25 17.38 7.41 -6.02
C GLN A 25 18.48 7.62 -4.97
N LYS A 26 18.36 7.01 -3.79
CA LYS A 26 19.35 7.05 -2.71
C LYS A 26 20.16 5.75 -2.59
N ALA A 27 19.49 4.61 -2.64
CA ALA A 27 20.11 3.30 -2.47
C ALA A 27 20.93 2.87 -3.69
N GLY A 28 20.59 3.36 -4.89
CA GLY A 28 21.14 2.85 -6.14
C GLY A 28 20.91 1.34 -6.25
N ASN A 29 21.95 0.59 -6.65
CA ASN A 29 21.86 -0.86 -6.81
C ASN A 29 21.77 -1.64 -5.48
N LYS A 30 22.03 -1.02 -4.32
CA LYS A 30 21.87 -1.70 -3.01
C LYS A 30 20.45 -2.17 -2.75
N ILE A 31 19.47 -1.54 -3.41
CA ILE A 31 18.08 -1.97 -3.34
C ILE A 31 17.88 -3.43 -3.77
N VAL A 32 18.72 -3.95 -4.67
CA VAL A 32 18.66 -5.35 -5.11
C VAL A 32 19.03 -6.28 -3.96
N GLU A 33 20.07 -5.94 -3.20
CA GLU A 33 20.48 -6.70 -2.01
C GLU A 33 19.40 -6.67 -0.92
N ASP A 34 18.74 -5.53 -0.73
CA ASP A 34 17.62 -5.40 0.21
C ASP A 34 16.38 -6.19 -0.22
N VAL A 35 16.08 -6.23 -1.53
CA VAL A 35 15.04 -7.10 -2.08
C VAL A 35 15.40 -8.57 -1.84
N ASP A 36 16.61 -9.00 -2.19
CA ASP A 36 17.05 -10.39 -2.02
C ASP A 36 17.02 -10.83 -0.56
N ARG A 37 17.42 -9.94 0.36
CA ARG A 37 17.32 -10.19 1.80
C ARG A 37 15.87 -10.31 2.24
N LEU A 38 14.98 -9.43 1.77
CA LEU A 38 13.55 -9.51 2.08
C LEU A 38 12.94 -10.84 1.59
N LEU A 39 13.25 -11.26 0.37
CA LEU A 39 12.78 -12.54 -0.19
C LEU A 39 13.28 -13.73 0.63
N THR A 40 14.55 -13.69 1.04
CA THR A 40 15.16 -14.71 1.91
C THR A 40 14.45 -14.78 3.27
N GLU A 41 14.20 -13.64 3.90
CA GLU A 41 13.49 -13.58 5.18
C GLU A 41 12.02 -14.04 5.08
N MET A 42 11.40 -13.87 3.91
CA MET A 42 10.05 -14.36 3.62
C MET A 42 10.02 -15.84 3.20
N ASN A 43 11.19 -16.43 2.91
CA ASN A 43 11.35 -17.78 2.36
C ASN A 43 10.51 -17.98 1.09
N ILE A 44 10.67 -17.07 0.12
CA ILE A 44 9.99 -17.10 -1.18
C ILE A 44 10.98 -16.90 -2.33
N GLY A 45 10.63 -17.42 -3.51
CA GLY A 45 11.39 -17.24 -4.75
C GLY A 45 10.43 -16.85 -5.88
N PRO A 46 10.08 -15.56 -6.02
CA PRO A 46 9.20 -15.11 -7.08
C PRO A 46 9.86 -15.34 -8.45
N LYS A 47 9.04 -15.65 -9.45
CA LYS A 47 9.47 -15.70 -10.85
C LYS A 47 9.63 -14.29 -11.44
N GLU A 48 8.90 -13.33 -10.88
CA GLU A 48 8.93 -11.92 -11.27
C GLU A 48 8.46 -11.05 -10.10
N ILE A 49 9.01 -9.84 -10.01
CA ILE A 49 8.63 -8.82 -9.01
C ILE A 49 8.15 -7.58 -9.75
N TYR A 50 6.95 -7.13 -9.42
CA TYR A 50 6.38 -5.89 -9.96
C TYR A 50 6.43 -4.76 -8.95
N THR A 51 6.78 -3.57 -9.43
CA THR A 51 6.67 -2.34 -8.65
C THR A 51 6.16 -1.18 -9.50
N GLY A 52 5.51 -0.20 -8.88
CA GLY A 52 5.06 1.01 -9.55
C GLY A 52 6.11 2.13 -9.56
N GLN A 53 6.11 2.94 -10.62
CA GLN A 53 6.60 4.33 -10.57
C GLN A 53 5.51 5.18 -9.91
N GLN A 54 5.47 5.14 -8.59
CA GLN A 54 4.43 5.72 -7.76
C GLN A 54 4.48 7.26 -7.82
N MET A 55 3.38 7.86 -8.26
CA MET A 55 3.27 9.31 -8.49
C MET A 55 2.10 9.93 -7.71
N HIS A 56 1.57 9.20 -6.71
CA HIS A 56 0.40 9.60 -5.91
C HIS A 56 -0.85 9.78 -6.77
N THR A 57 -0.99 8.93 -7.79
CA THR A 57 -2.16 8.81 -8.64
C THR A 57 -3.14 7.79 -8.06
N ASP A 58 -4.15 7.45 -8.83
CA ASP A 58 -5.15 6.41 -8.59
C ASP A 58 -5.08 5.31 -9.65
N HIS A 59 -3.98 5.26 -10.41
CA HIS A 59 -3.79 4.30 -11.47
C HIS A 59 -3.33 2.95 -10.92
N VAL A 60 -4.04 1.91 -11.32
CA VAL A 60 -3.85 0.54 -10.88
C VAL A 60 -3.66 -0.34 -12.10
N GLU A 61 -2.59 -1.14 -12.14
CA GLU A 61 -2.25 -2.01 -13.28
C GLU A 61 -2.42 -3.49 -12.98
N VAL A 62 -2.84 -4.25 -14.00
CA VAL A 62 -2.90 -5.71 -13.92
C VAL A 62 -1.61 -6.28 -14.50
N VAL A 63 -0.95 -7.16 -13.74
CA VAL A 63 0.34 -7.74 -14.11
C VAL A 63 0.28 -9.26 -14.20
N ASP A 64 0.99 -9.82 -15.18
CA ASP A 64 0.86 -11.24 -15.58
C ASP A 64 2.20 -11.99 -15.61
N GLY A 65 3.27 -11.41 -15.06
CA GLY A 65 4.61 -12.00 -15.12
C GLY A 65 5.36 -11.75 -16.43
N ARG A 66 4.76 -11.08 -17.42
CA ARG A 66 5.38 -10.81 -18.72
C ARG A 66 5.39 -9.33 -19.10
N ASN A 67 4.30 -8.61 -18.85
CA ASN A 67 4.12 -7.20 -19.20
C ASN A 67 4.99 -6.25 -18.38
N GLY A 68 5.15 -4.97 -18.79
CA GLY A 68 5.92 -3.96 -18.04
C GLY A 68 7.37 -3.79 -18.47
N GLU A 69 7.93 -2.64 -18.11
CA GLU A 69 9.31 -2.23 -18.41
C GLU A 69 10.29 -2.91 -17.46
N ALA A 70 11.50 -3.24 -17.93
CA ALA A 70 12.53 -3.82 -17.07
C ALA A 70 12.96 -2.84 -15.97
N PHE A 71 13.19 -3.37 -14.77
CA PHE A 71 13.65 -2.63 -13.60
C PHE A 71 14.73 -3.43 -12.86
N VAL A 72 15.51 -2.75 -12.00
CA VAL A 72 16.73 -3.33 -11.40
C VAL A 72 16.52 -4.60 -10.57
N TYR A 73 15.29 -4.86 -10.10
CA TYR A 73 14.91 -6.08 -9.37
C TYR A 73 13.64 -6.75 -9.94
N GLY A 74 13.26 -6.46 -11.18
CA GLY A 74 12.07 -7.04 -11.79
C GLY A 74 11.48 -6.16 -12.88
N LYS A 75 10.19 -5.81 -12.77
CA LYS A 75 9.47 -5.00 -13.76
C LYS A 75 8.70 -3.85 -13.14
N THR A 76 8.45 -2.81 -13.95
CA THR A 76 7.74 -1.61 -13.51
C THR A 76 6.80 -1.04 -14.56
N PHE A 77 5.86 -0.23 -14.07
CA PHE A 77 4.90 0.54 -14.85
C PHE A 77 5.01 2.01 -14.48
N LYS A 78 4.92 2.87 -15.50
CA LYS A 78 4.88 4.32 -15.35
C LYS A 78 3.59 4.75 -14.66
N GLU A 79 3.68 5.79 -13.85
CA GLU A 79 2.53 6.43 -13.19
C GLU A 79 1.55 5.41 -12.59
N THR A 80 2.07 4.46 -11.82
CA THR A 80 1.29 3.34 -11.29
C THR A 80 1.47 3.29 -9.78
N ASP A 81 0.36 3.40 -9.08
CA ASP A 81 0.31 3.39 -7.61
C ASP A 81 -0.36 2.13 -7.07
N GLY A 82 -1.00 1.32 -7.93
CA GLY A 82 -1.54 0.00 -7.57
C GLY A 82 -1.18 -1.08 -8.57
N LEU A 83 -1.04 -2.32 -8.10
CA LEU A 83 -0.77 -3.49 -8.91
C LEU A 83 -1.72 -4.62 -8.52
N ILE A 84 -2.18 -5.41 -9.50
CA ILE A 84 -3.09 -6.54 -9.32
C ILE A 84 -2.54 -7.74 -10.05
N THR A 85 -2.59 -8.93 -9.45
CA THR A 85 -2.26 -10.17 -10.15
C THR A 85 -3.01 -11.37 -9.60
N ALA A 86 -3.29 -12.33 -10.48
CA ALA A 86 -3.74 -13.67 -10.14
C ALA A 86 -2.62 -14.72 -10.31
N GLU A 87 -1.44 -14.31 -10.78
CA GLU A 87 -0.36 -15.23 -11.11
C GLU A 87 0.35 -15.73 -9.84
N PRO A 88 0.43 -17.05 -9.63
CA PRO A 88 1.17 -17.60 -8.50
C PRO A 88 2.67 -17.38 -8.69
N ASN A 89 3.38 -17.10 -7.59
CA ASN A 89 4.81 -16.77 -7.57
C ASN A 89 5.18 -15.47 -8.30
N VAL A 90 4.22 -14.56 -8.52
CA VAL A 90 4.49 -13.18 -8.90
C VAL A 90 4.36 -12.29 -7.66
N ALA A 91 5.42 -11.56 -7.33
CA ALA A 91 5.46 -10.67 -6.17
C ALA A 91 5.08 -9.24 -6.55
N LEU A 92 4.34 -8.56 -5.68
CA LEU A 92 4.06 -7.13 -5.78
C LEU A 92 4.84 -6.41 -4.69
N LEU A 93 5.57 -5.36 -5.04
CA LEU A 93 6.34 -4.52 -4.11
C LEU A 93 5.88 -3.06 -4.20
N ILE A 94 5.28 -2.57 -3.12
CA ILE A 94 4.90 -1.16 -2.94
C ILE A 94 5.88 -0.51 -1.96
N LYS A 95 6.30 0.72 -2.27
CA LYS A 95 7.27 1.48 -1.47
C LYS A 95 6.58 2.64 -0.78
N TYR A 96 6.88 2.93 0.47
CA TYR A 96 6.20 4.02 1.17
C TYR A 96 7.00 4.55 2.35
N ALA A 97 6.74 5.80 2.71
CA ALA A 97 7.05 6.38 4.01
C ALA A 97 5.91 7.36 4.29
N ASP A 98 5.17 7.14 5.38
CA ASP A 98 3.94 7.85 5.78
C ASP A 98 2.66 7.59 4.98
N CYS A 99 2.73 7.35 3.67
CA CYS A 99 1.54 6.96 2.90
C CYS A 99 1.03 5.57 3.32
N THR A 100 -0.26 5.28 3.14
CA THR A 100 -0.86 4.01 3.58
C THR A 100 -0.71 2.93 2.51
N PRO A 101 0.06 1.86 2.76
CA PRO A 101 0.07 0.70 1.88
C PRO A 101 -1.13 -0.20 2.18
N ILE A 102 -1.86 -0.64 1.16
CA ILE A 102 -3.06 -1.48 1.33
C ILE A 102 -2.94 -2.73 0.46
N VAL A 103 -3.27 -3.88 1.03
CA VAL A 103 -3.37 -5.16 0.30
C VAL A 103 -4.83 -5.57 0.23
N LEU A 104 -5.28 -5.95 -0.95
CA LEU A 104 -6.58 -6.57 -1.20
C LEU A 104 -6.34 -8.01 -1.67
N PHE A 105 -7.09 -8.97 -1.15
CA PHE A 105 -6.90 -10.37 -1.51
C PHE A 105 -8.22 -11.12 -1.59
N ASP A 106 -8.50 -11.72 -2.75
CA ASP A 106 -9.58 -12.69 -2.91
C ASP A 106 -9.01 -14.11 -2.72
N PRO A 107 -9.30 -14.79 -1.60
CA PRO A 107 -8.79 -16.14 -1.35
C PRO A 107 -9.47 -17.19 -2.24
N LYS A 108 -10.67 -16.93 -2.76
CA LYS A 108 -11.42 -17.87 -3.61
C LYS A 108 -10.94 -17.81 -5.06
N LYS A 109 -10.73 -16.60 -5.58
CA LYS A 109 -10.22 -16.37 -6.94
C LYS A 109 -8.70 -16.41 -7.03
N ARG A 110 -8.01 -16.36 -5.88
CA ARG A 110 -6.55 -16.27 -5.78
C ARG A 110 -6.04 -15.05 -6.55
N VAL A 111 -6.58 -13.88 -6.22
CA VAL A 111 -6.19 -12.59 -6.81
C VAL A 111 -5.76 -11.66 -5.69
N GLN A 112 -4.60 -11.03 -5.84
CA GLN A 112 -4.09 -10.02 -4.93
C GLN A 112 -4.00 -8.67 -5.62
N ALA A 113 -4.13 -7.61 -4.84
CA ALA A 113 -3.70 -6.28 -5.21
C ALA A 113 -2.90 -5.65 -4.08
N ALA A 114 -1.91 -4.83 -4.43
CA ALA A 114 -1.18 -3.98 -3.50
C ALA A 114 -1.22 -2.55 -4.02
N VAL A 115 -1.64 -1.60 -3.17
CA VAL A 115 -1.79 -0.18 -3.55
C VAL A 115 -1.07 0.74 -2.57
N HIS A 116 -0.51 1.81 -3.13
CA HIS A 116 0.06 2.95 -2.44
C HIS A 116 -0.97 4.06 -2.34
N SER A 117 -1.45 4.33 -1.13
CA SER A 117 -2.47 5.34 -0.87
C SER A 117 -1.89 6.49 -0.06
N GLY A 118 -1.26 7.46 -0.74
CA GLY A 118 -1.06 8.80 -0.18
C GLY A 118 -2.35 9.61 -0.25
N TRP A 119 -2.43 10.79 0.40
CA TRP A 119 -3.70 11.53 0.51
C TRP A 119 -4.39 11.78 -0.85
N ARG A 120 -3.61 12.02 -1.92
CA ARG A 120 -4.12 12.17 -3.30
C ARG A 120 -4.70 10.87 -3.88
N GLY A 121 -4.10 9.73 -3.58
CA GLY A 121 -4.63 8.42 -3.97
C GLY A 121 -5.86 8.06 -3.14
N THR A 122 -5.85 8.40 -1.84
CA THR A 122 -6.98 8.18 -0.93
C THR A 122 -8.21 8.98 -1.36
N VAL A 123 -8.09 10.28 -1.64
CA VAL A 123 -9.22 11.11 -2.09
C VAL A 123 -9.78 10.65 -3.45
N LYS A 124 -8.90 10.13 -4.31
CA LYS A 124 -9.28 9.52 -5.60
C LYS A 124 -9.75 8.06 -5.46
N GLN A 125 -9.86 7.55 -4.24
CA GLN A 125 -10.34 6.21 -3.91
C GLN A 125 -9.59 5.09 -4.63
N ILE A 126 -8.25 5.16 -4.69
CA ILE A 126 -7.43 4.14 -5.38
C ILE A 126 -7.72 2.70 -4.93
N SER A 127 -8.02 2.48 -3.64
CA SER A 127 -8.39 1.16 -3.12
C SER A 127 -9.72 0.67 -3.70
N VAL A 128 -10.71 1.54 -3.88
CA VAL A 128 -11.99 1.22 -4.53
C VAL A 128 -11.79 0.90 -6.00
N LYS A 129 -10.97 1.69 -6.71
CA LYS A 129 -10.62 1.41 -8.11
C LYS A 129 -9.91 0.07 -8.29
N ALA A 130 -9.04 -0.30 -7.35
CA ALA A 130 -8.42 -1.62 -7.35
C ALA A 130 -9.44 -2.73 -7.13
N ILE A 131 -10.40 -2.56 -6.21
CA ILE A 131 -11.52 -3.50 -6.00
C ILE A 131 -12.33 -3.65 -7.30
N GLU A 132 -12.76 -2.56 -7.91
CA GLU A 132 -13.53 -2.56 -9.16
C GLU A 132 -12.77 -3.28 -10.29
N LYS A 133 -11.47 -3.01 -10.43
CA LYS A 133 -10.63 -3.69 -11.43
C LYS A 133 -10.44 -5.18 -11.12
N MET A 134 -10.39 -5.58 -9.84
CA MET A 134 -10.38 -7.00 -9.44
C MET A 134 -11.71 -7.69 -9.78
N GLU A 135 -12.84 -7.00 -9.58
CA GLU A 135 -14.17 -7.49 -9.94
C GLU A 135 -14.32 -7.63 -11.46
N GLU A 136 -13.92 -6.61 -12.23
CA GLU A 136 -14.01 -6.59 -13.69
C GLU A 136 -13.09 -7.64 -14.36
N ALA A 137 -11.80 -7.65 -13.99
CA ALA A 137 -10.81 -8.47 -14.69
C ALA A 137 -10.81 -9.94 -14.27
N PHE A 138 -11.21 -10.25 -13.03
CA PHE A 138 -11.10 -11.60 -12.46
C PHE A 138 -12.40 -12.15 -11.89
N GLY A 139 -13.48 -11.36 -11.89
CA GLY A 139 -14.76 -11.76 -11.30
C GLY A 139 -14.65 -11.97 -9.79
N CYS A 140 -13.79 -11.20 -9.11
CA CYS A 140 -13.74 -11.18 -7.65
C CYS A 140 -15.07 -10.69 -7.09
N ASN A 141 -15.35 -11.02 -5.82
CA ASN A 141 -16.48 -10.45 -5.10
C ASN A 141 -15.95 -9.67 -3.91
N ARG A 142 -16.23 -8.37 -3.83
CA ARG A 142 -15.79 -7.53 -2.69
C ARG A 142 -16.17 -8.09 -1.31
N GLN A 143 -17.26 -8.85 -1.20
CA GLN A 143 -17.69 -9.49 0.05
C GLN A 143 -16.75 -10.61 0.52
N ASP A 144 -15.91 -11.13 -0.38
CA ASP A 144 -14.92 -12.17 -0.13
C ASP A 144 -13.50 -11.60 0.01
N LEU A 145 -13.30 -10.31 -0.29
CA LEU A 145 -12.00 -9.67 -0.18
C LEU A 145 -11.57 -9.56 1.28
N LEU A 146 -10.34 -10.00 1.53
CA LEU A 146 -9.58 -9.75 2.73
C LEU A 146 -8.70 -8.53 2.50
N VAL A 147 -8.59 -7.67 3.49
CA VAL A 147 -7.89 -6.40 3.37
C VAL A 147 -6.89 -6.24 4.50
N TYR A 148 -5.68 -5.83 4.16
CA TYR A 148 -4.71 -5.33 5.13
C TYR A 148 -4.45 -3.86 4.88
N VAL A 149 -4.70 -3.03 5.88
CA VAL A 149 -4.31 -1.62 5.90
C VAL A 149 -3.03 -1.52 6.72
N GLY A 150 -1.91 -1.28 6.04
CA GLY A 150 -0.59 -1.23 6.68
C GLY A 150 -0.33 0.07 7.45
N PRO A 151 0.83 0.16 8.15
CA PRO A 151 1.19 1.31 8.95
C PRO A 151 1.40 2.53 8.06
N SER A 152 1.01 3.67 8.58
CA SER A 152 1.13 4.99 7.93
C SER A 152 1.43 6.04 8.99
N ILE A 153 1.56 7.29 8.59
CA ILE A 153 1.71 8.37 9.57
C ILE A 153 0.44 8.47 10.42
N ASP A 154 0.62 8.66 11.73
CA ASP A 154 -0.50 8.86 12.65
C ASP A 154 -1.08 10.28 12.54
N GLN A 155 -2.32 10.43 13.01
CA GLN A 155 -3.04 11.69 12.96
C GLN A 155 -2.37 12.80 13.76
N ASP A 156 -1.71 12.47 14.88
CA ASP A 156 -1.10 13.49 15.74
C ASP A 156 0.11 14.15 15.07
N ASN A 157 0.78 13.44 14.16
CA ASN A 157 1.96 13.91 13.44
C ASN A 157 1.69 14.28 11.96
N TYR A 158 0.48 14.08 11.45
CA TYR A 158 0.13 14.43 10.06
C TYR A 158 -0.71 15.70 9.95
N GLU A 159 -0.02 16.84 9.98
CA GLU A 159 -0.60 18.14 9.70
C GLU A 159 -0.68 18.41 8.18
N VAL A 160 -1.85 18.87 7.73
CA VAL A 160 -2.14 19.23 6.33
C VAL A 160 -2.87 20.56 6.26
N GLY A 161 -2.76 21.25 5.12
CA GLY A 161 -3.45 22.51 4.89
C GLY A 161 -4.93 22.32 4.52
N THR A 162 -5.65 23.43 4.46
CA THR A 162 -7.07 23.46 4.11
C THR A 162 -7.35 22.87 2.73
N GLU A 163 -6.41 22.97 1.79
CA GLU A 163 -6.53 22.39 0.45
C GLU A 163 -6.69 20.86 0.47
N VAL A 164 -6.08 20.18 1.44
CA VAL A 164 -6.25 18.73 1.60
C VAL A 164 -7.61 18.43 2.19
N TYR A 165 -8.03 19.17 3.22
CA TYR A 165 -9.35 18.99 3.81
C TYR A 165 -10.50 19.24 2.81
N GLU A 166 -10.36 20.29 1.99
CA GLU A 166 -11.31 20.63 0.92
C GLU A 166 -11.36 19.58 -0.18
N ALA A 167 -10.22 18.97 -0.55
CA ALA A 167 -10.20 17.92 -1.55
C ALA A 167 -11.08 16.72 -1.15
N PHE A 168 -11.26 16.47 0.15
CA PHE A 168 -12.10 15.40 0.68
C PHE A 168 -13.58 15.79 0.84
N SER A 169 -14.06 16.87 0.21
CA SER A 169 -15.47 17.32 0.33
C SER A 169 -16.51 16.27 -0.02
N GLU A 170 -16.19 15.41 -0.99
CA GLU A 170 -17.09 14.34 -1.45
C GLU A 170 -16.92 13.04 -0.65
N VAL A 171 -15.93 12.96 0.24
CA VAL A 171 -15.74 11.78 1.09
C VAL A 171 -16.66 11.87 2.29
N ARG A 172 -17.55 10.89 2.41
CA ARG A 172 -18.49 10.81 3.52
C ARG A 172 -17.74 10.68 4.86
N ASN A 173 -18.29 11.33 5.88
CA ASN A 173 -17.74 11.31 7.23
C ASN A 173 -16.27 11.75 7.32
N ARG A 174 -15.82 12.68 6.45
CA ARG A 174 -14.43 13.17 6.50
C ARG A 174 -14.02 13.69 7.87
N ASP A 175 -14.96 14.25 8.62
CA ASP A 175 -14.75 14.80 9.95
C ASP A 175 -14.39 13.72 11.00
N ASP A 176 -14.61 12.43 10.70
CA ASP A 176 -14.17 11.33 11.58
C ASP A 176 -12.65 11.12 11.54
N PHE A 177 -11.99 11.50 10.44
CA PHE A 177 -10.54 11.34 10.26
C PHE A 177 -9.79 12.66 10.10
N PHE A 178 -10.47 13.81 10.17
CA PHE A 178 -9.86 15.13 10.28
C PHE A 178 -10.11 15.75 11.66
N LYS A 179 -9.09 16.40 12.23
CA LYS A 179 -9.19 17.22 13.44
C LYS A 179 -8.69 18.63 13.15
N SER A 180 -9.45 19.65 13.50
CA SER A 180 -9.03 21.05 13.38
C SER A 180 -7.78 21.31 14.23
N HIS A 181 -6.81 22.03 13.69
CA HIS A 181 -5.59 22.43 14.38
C HIS A 181 -5.17 23.84 13.94
N GLY A 182 -5.74 24.86 14.60
CA GLY A 182 -5.56 26.26 14.18
C GLY A 182 -6.15 26.50 12.79
N GLU A 183 -5.34 27.05 11.88
CA GLU A 183 -5.71 27.27 10.47
C GLU A 183 -5.50 26.03 9.58
N LYS A 184 -5.09 24.90 10.17
CA LYS A 184 -4.77 23.64 9.50
C LYS A 184 -5.58 22.49 10.07
N TYR A 185 -5.33 21.29 9.56
CA TYR A 185 -5.96 20.07 10.02
C TYR A 185 -4.94 18.97 10.31
N LYS A 186 -5.28 18.08 11.23
CA LYS A 186 -4.62 16.81 11.46
C LYS A 186 -5.43 15.69 10.83
N MET A 187 -4.82 14.89 9.97
CA MET A 187 -5.53 13.86 9.18
C MET A 187 -5.06 12.46 9.58
N SER A 188 -6.00 11.53 9.82
CA SER A 188 -5.70 10.11 9.97
C SER A 188 -5.73 9.43 8.60
N MET A 189 -4.55 9.10 8.05
CA MET A 189 -4.43 8.37 6.78
C MET A 189 -5.04 6.96 6.87
N THR A 190 -4.85 6.28 8.01
CA THR A 190 -5.42 4.97 8.29
C THR A 190 -6.95 5.01 8.31
N ASP A 191 -7.53 5.91 9.12
CA ASP A 191 -8.99 5.94 9.28
C ASP A 191 -9.69 6.45 8.01
N ALA A 192 -9.07 7.35 7.24
CA ALA A 192 -9.57 7.76 5.93
C ALA A 192 -9.73 6.57 4.97
N ASN A 193 -8.68 5.74 4.83
CA ASN A 193 -8.73 4.56 3.97
C ASN A 193 -9.69 3.48 4.51
N VAL A 194 -9.74 3.27 5.83
CA VAL A 194 -10.70 2.35 6.47
C VAL A 194 -12.14 2.79 6.18
N SER A 195 -12.46 4.08 6.35
CA SER A 195 -13.80 4.62 6.08
C SER A 195 -14.22 4.36 4.63
N ILE A 196 -13.35 4.68 3.67
CA ILE A 196 -13.59 4.46 2.23
C ILE A 196 -13.80 2.96 1.92
N LEU A 197 -12.98 2.07 2.50
CA LEU A 197 -13.12 0.62 2.28
C LEU A 197 -14.43 0.07 2.84
N LEU A 198 -14.84 0.52 4.04
CA LEU A 198 -16.12 0.12 4.64
C LEU A 198 -17.31 0.63 3.81
N GLU A 199 -17.26 1.88 3.34
CA GLU A 199 -18.28 2.45 2.47
C GLU A 199 -18.36 1.72 1.12
N ALA A 200 -17.22 1.27 0.58
CA ALA A 200 -17.16 0.43 -0.62
C ALA A 200 -17.75 -0.98 -0.41
N GLY A 201 -18.08 -1.35 0.83
CA GLY A 201 -18.74 -2.62 1.16
C GLY A 201 -17.78 -3.73 1.60
N ILE A 202 -16.51 -3.43 1.89
CA ILE A 202 -15.62 -4.37 2.56
C ILE A 202 -16.13 -4.61 3.98
N LYS A 203 -16.23 -5.87 4.38
CA LYS A 203 -16.65 -6.22 5.74
C LYS A 203 -15.54 -5.91 6.73
N ALA A 204 -15.88 -5.28 7.85
CA ALA A 204 -14.92 -4.97 8.91
C ALA A 204 -14.18 -6.24 9.43
N GLU A 205 -14.88 -7.37 9.51
CA GLU A 205 -14.30 -8.66 9.93
C GLU A 205 -13.27 -9.24 8.94
N ASN A 206 -13.27 -8.78 7.69
CA ASN A 206 -12.30 -9.15 6.67
C ASN A 206 -11.11 -8.18 6.61
N MET A 207 -11.01 -7.24 7.55
CA MET A 207 -9.98 -6.19 7.54
C MET A 207 -9.06 -6.31 8.74
N GLU A 208 -7.75 -6.41 8.49
CA GLU A 208 -6.70 -6.23 9.49
C GLU A 208 -6.10 -4.83 9.33
N VAL A 209 -6.09 -4.04 10.39
CA VAL A 209 -5.61 -2.65 10.38
C VAL A 209 -4.40 -2.52 11.28
N GLU A 210 -3.24 -2.25 10.70
CA GLU A 210 -2.02 -1.92 11.42
C GLU A 210 -2.02 -0.43 11.79
N ARG A 211 -2.07 -0.14 13.09
CA ARG A 211 -2.14 1.23 13.62
C ARG A 211 -0.79 1.78 14.07
N THR A 212 0.30 1.05 13.83
CA THR A 212 1.66 1.55 14.07
C THR A 212 1.93 2.80 13.23
N SER A 213 2.41 3.86 13.87
CA SER A 213 2.82 5.08 13.20
C SER A 213 4.19 4.90 12.54
N THR A 214 4.33 5.31 11.28
CA THR A 214 5.65 5.44 10.66
C THR A 214 6.48 6.54 11.32
N TYR A 215 5.87 7.59 11.85
CA TYR A 215 6.57 8.75 12.41
C TYR A 215 7.18 8.48 13.78
N THR A 216 6.48 7.74 14.65
CA THR A 216 6.95 7.48 16.02
C THR A 216 7.62 6.12 16.20
N SER A 217 7.49 5.21 15.24
CA SER A 217 8.14 3.90 15.30
C SER A 217 9.56 3.94 14.74
N GLU A 218 10.54 3.51 15.54
CA GLU A 218 11.94 3.34 15.08
C GLU A 218 12.11 2.18 14.08
N ALA A 219 11.10 1.32 13.96
CA ALA A 219 11.13 0.17 13.05
C ALA A 219 10.72 0.54 11.61
N LEU A 220 10.32 1.78 11.34
CA LEU A 220 9.82 2.22 10.05
C LEU A 220 10.45 3.55 9.65
N HIS A 221 10.61 3.76 8.36
CA HIS A 221 10.95 5.06 7.80
C HIS A 221 9.74 5.99 7.75
N SER A 222 9.96 7.28 8.02
CA SER A 222 8.98 8.35 7.89
C SER A 222 9.52 9.50 7.06
N SER A 223 8.77 9.91 6.03
CA SER A 223 9.15 11.06 5.20
C SER A 223 9.07 12.36 6.00
N ARG A 224 8.05 12.49 6.85
CA ARG A 224 7.83 13.64 7.72
C ARG A 224 8.83 13.67 8.87
N GLY A 225 9.18 12.52 9.44
CA GLY A 225 10.13 12.39 10.54
C GLY A 225 11.58 12.61 10.11
N GLU A 226 11.98 12.00 8.99
CA GLU A 226 13.37 12.03 8.50
C GLU A 226 13.65 13.23 7.57
N GLY A 227 12.61 13.96 7.15
CA GLY A 227 12.74 15.14 6.30
C GLY A 227 13.26 14.82 4.89
N PRO A 228 14.05 15.70 4.25
CA PRO A 228 14.56 15.47 2.89
C PRO A 228 15.35 14.17 2.74
N GLU A 229 15.95 13.75 3.86
CA GLU A 229 16.85 12.61 3.87
C GLU A 229 16.16 11.24 3.94
N TYR A 230 14.83 11.22 3.98
CA TYR A 230 14.06 10.02 4.24
C TYR A 230 14.35 8.83 3.33
N GLN A 231 14.17 7.64 3.87
CA GLN A 231 14.26 6.37 3.15
C GLN A 231 12.84 5.78 2.97
N LEU A 232 12.72 4.67 2.24
CA LEU A 232 11.42 4.05 1.97
C LEU A 232 11.34 2.66 2.59
N ASN A 233 10.23 2.40 3.27
CA ASN A 233 9.78 1.05 3.61
C ASN A 233 9.31 0.32 2.35
N GLY A 234 9.26 -1.02 2.42
CA GLY A 234 8.72 -1.87 1.37
C GLY A 234 7.62 -2.78 1.92
N LEU A 235 6.49 -2.85 1.23
CA LEU A 235 5.47 -3.89 1.42
C LEU A 235 5.55 -4.85 0.24
N LEU A 236 5.92 -6.10 0.50
CA LEU A 236 5.96 -7.16 -0.51
C LEU A 236 4.86 -8.20 -0.25
N THR A 237 4.14 -8.57 -1.30
CA THR A 237 3.11 -9.62 -1.25
C THR A 237 3.26 -10.62 -2.39
N MET A 238 2.94 -11.88 -2.14
CA MET A 238 3.01 -12.94 -3.14
C MET A 238 2.01 -14.06 -2.86
N ILE A 239 1.24 -14.43 -3.87
CA ILE A 239 0.42 -15.64 -3.86
C ILE A 239 1.36 -16.84 -4.00
N LYS A 240 1.33 -17.74 -3.03
CA LYS A 240 2.02 -19.03 -3.12
C LYS A 240 1.22 -20.03 -3.97
#